data_AF-A0A8I1JMT4-F1
#
_entry.id   AF-A0A8I1JMT4-F1
#
_cell.length_a   1.000
_cell.length_b   1.000
_cell.length_c   1.000
_cell.angle_alpha   90.00
_cell.angle_beta   90.00
_cell.angle_gamma   90.00
#
_symmetry.space_group_name_H-M   'P 1'
#
loop_
_entity.id
_entity.type
_entity.pdbx_description
1 polymer ?
#
loop_
_entity_poly.entity_id
_entity_poly.type
_entity_poly.pdbx_seq_one_letter_code
_entity_poly.pdbx_strand_id
1 'polypeptide(L)'
;MSSHPAQGEFVKVGPMGYGLSTFYIGYCVQVRKKAGLHGSHQVFLRHPDGSTVCHENQGFFSLSDEQVLMAKSIFDTPSEEEDYARGYRCSQGIHRIGFVIEPEPANNN
;
A
#
# COMPACT_ATOMS: atom_id res chain seq x y z
N MET A 1 -16.89 1.29 -5.63
CA MET A 1 -15.43 1.23 -5.87
C MET A 1 -14.76 1.27 -4.51
N SER A 2 -13.84 0.35 -4.23
CA SER A 2 -13.13 0.30 -2.94
C SER A 2 -12.29 1.57 -2.75
N SER A 3 -12.21 2.11 -1.53
CA SER A 3 -11.47 3.33 -1.20
C SER A 3 -9.94 3.13 -1.13
N HIS A 4 -9.47 1.94 -1.45
CA HIS A 4 -8.08 1.50 -1.37
C HIS A 4 -7.82 0.42 -2.43
N PRO A 5 -6.56 0.22 -2.84
CA PRO A 5 -6.17 -0.87 -3.74
C PRO A 5 -6.42 -2.25 -3.11
N ALA A 6 -6.61 -3.27 -3.94
CA ALA A 6 -6.73 -4.67 -3.56
C ALA A 6 -5.37 -5.31 -3.19
N GLN A 7 -5.39 -6.45 -2.49
CA GLN A 7 -4.17 -7.16 -2.14
C GLN A 7 -3.45 -7.64 -3.40
N GLY A 8 -2.15 -7.36 -3.49
CA GLY A 8 -1.31 -7.65 -4.67
C GLY A 8 -1.53 -6.71 -5.86
N GLU A 9 -2.43 -5.72 -5.76
CA GLU A 9 -2.67 -4.78 -6.85
C GLU A 9 -1.49 -3.82 -7.00
N PHE A 10 -0.93 -3.76 -8.22
CA PHE A 10 0.10 -2.79 -8.59
C PHE A 10 -0.49 -1.41 -8.84
N VAL A 11 0.10 -0.41 -8.21
CA VAL A 11 -0.33 0.99 -8.28
C VAL A 11 0.86 1.91 -8.51
N LYS A 12 0.60 3.05 -9.16
CA LYS A 12 1.42 4.25 -8.99
C LYS A 12 0.92 5.03 -7.78
N VAL A 13 1.84 5.48 -6.94
CA VAL A 13 1.55 6.27 -5.74
C VAL A 13 2.24 7.63 -5.82
N GLY A 14 1.53 8.69 -5.44
CA GLY A 14 2.06 10.05 -5.46
C GLY A 14 1.09 11.11 -4.94
N PRO A 15 1.48 12.39 -4.98
CA PRO A 15 0.63 13.51 -4.55
C PRO A 15 -0.69 13.58 -5.33
N MET A 16 -1.77 13.93 -4.65
CA MET A 16 -3.06 14.24 -5.28
C MET A 16 -2.99 15.64 -5.92
N GLY A 17 -2.54 15.74 -7.17
CA GLY A 17 -2.45 17.01 -7.90
C GLY A 17 -1.89 16.87 -9.32
N TYR A 18 -2.36 17.71 -10.24
CA TYR A 18 -1.87 17.75 -11.62
C TYR A 18 -0.47 18.39 -11.66
N GLY A 19 0.55 17.61 -12.00
CA GLY A 19 1.93 18.08 -12.19
C GLY A 19 2.89 16.92 -12.41
N LEU A 20 4.11 17.23 -12.89
CA LEU A 20 5.24 16.30 -13.02
C LEU A 20 5.78 15.89 -11.64
N SER A 21 4.92 15.36 -10.79
CA SER A 21 5.30 14.84 -9.47
C SER A 21 5.95 13.48 -9.64
N THR A 22 7.02 13.23 -8.89
CA THR A 22 7.66 11.92 -8.83
C THR A 22 6.65 10.90 -8.30
N PHE A 23 6.28 9.93 -9.14
CA PHE A 23 5.48 8.79 -8.73
C PHE A 23 6.40 7.63 -8.35
N TYR A 24 5.98 6.86 -7.35
CA TYR A 24 6.57 5.58 -7.04
C TYR A 24 5.64 4.46 -7.52
N ILE A 25 6.19 3.27 -7.77
CA ILE A 25 5.44 2.08 -8.13
C ILE A 25 5.57 1.07 -7.01
N GLY A 26 4.48 0.40 -6.67
CA GLY A 26 4.43 -0.65 -5.67
C GLY A 26 3.20 -1.53 -5.83
N TYR A 27 3.17 -2.70 -5.18
CA TYR A 27 1.93 -3.46 -5.02
C TYR A 27 1.45 -3.44 -3.58
N CYS A 28 0.13 -3.43 -3.40
CA CYS A 28 -0.49 -3.29 -2.09
C CYS A 28 -0.40 -4.58 -1.28
N VAL A 29 0.16 -4.48 -0.07
CA VAL A 29 0.34 -5.63 0.83
C VAL A 29 -0.56 -5.60 2.06
N GLN A 30 -0.93 -4.41 2.54
CA GLN A 30 -1.81 -4.22 3.69
C GLN A 30 -2.46 -2.83 3.64
N VAL A 31 -3.70 -2.73 4.12
CA VAL A 31 -4.42 -1.48 4.33
C VAL A 31 -4.86 -1.40 5.79
N ARG A 32 -4.48 -0.34 6.49
CA ARG A 32 -5.00 -0.01 7.82
C ARG A 32 -5.96 1.17 7.69
N LYS A 33 -7.24 0.90 7.90
CA LYS A 33 -8.29 1.91 7.73
C LYS A 33 -8.21 2.94 8.84
N LYS A 34 -8.24 4.21 8.43
CA LYS A 34 -8.28 5.40 9.32
C LYS A 34 -7.13 5.48 10.34
N ALA A 35 -6.01 4.81 10.06
CA ALA A 35 -4.85 4.75 10.94
C ALA A 35 -3.78 5.82 10.62
N GLY A 36 -3.95 6.56 9.53
CA GLY A 36 -3.02 7.61 9.11
C GLY A 36 -3.44 9.00 9.57
N LEU A 37 -2.61 10.00 9.21
CA LEU A 37 -2.87 11.40 9.54
C LEU A 37 -4.27 11.84 9.07
N HIS A 38 -4.98 12.58 9.93
CA HIS A 38 -6.34 13.06 9.69
C HIS A 38 -7.37 11.95 9.39
N GLY A 39 -7.12 10.72 9.85
CA GLY A 39 -8.01 9.58 9.60
C GLY A 39 -7.91 9.04 8.17
N SER A 40 -6.83 9.33 7.45
CA SER A 40 -6.56 8.68 6.17
C SER A 40 -6.30 7.19 6.37
N HIS A 41 -6.45 6.42 5.28
CA HIS A 41 -5.96 5.04 5.28
C HIS A 41 -4.43 5.04 5.22
N GLN A 42 -3.80 4.08 5.91
CA GLN A 42 -2.41 3.71 5.67
C GLN A 42 -2.41 2.55 4.69
N VAL A 43 -1.71 2.70 3.59
CA VAL A 43 -1.56 1.67 2.56
C VAL A 43 -0.09 1.29 2.50
N PHE A 44 0.18 0.03 2.78
CA PHE A 44 1.52 -0.53 2.73
C PHE A 44 1.75 -1.05 1.33
N LEU A 45 2.82 -0.61 0.70
CA LEU A 45 3.25 -1.08 -0.61
C LEU A 45 4.59 -1.80 -0.49
N ARG A 46 4.73 -2.92 -1.20
CA ARG A 46 6.05 -3.45 -1.56
C ARG A 46 6.56 -2.68 -2.75
N HIS A 47 7.80 -2.22 -2.69
CA HIS A 47 8.49 -1.55 -3.79
C HIS A 47 9.40 -2.51 -4.56
N PRO A 48 9.88 -2.12 -5.77
CA PRO A 48 10.72 -2.96 -6.61
C PRO A 48 11.96 -3.53 -5.90
N ASP A 49 12.57 -2.72 -5.02
CA ASP A 49 13.77 -3.07 -4.23
C ASP A 49 13.49 -3.99 -3.03
N GLY A 50 12.28 -4.55 -2.96
CA GLY A 50 11.86 -5.41 -1.86
C GLY A 50 11.53 -4.64 -0.58
N SER A 51 11.62 -3.31 -0.51
CA SER A 51 11.25 -2.55 0.69
C SER A 51 9.73 -2.48 0.88
N THR A 52 9.27 -2.43 2.13
CA THR A 52 7.87 -2.12 2.45
C THR A 52 7.78 -0.69 2.95
N VAL A 53 6.97 0.14 2.28
CA VAL A 53 6.75 1.53 2.67
C VAL A 53 5.28 1.76 2.98
N CYS A 54 5.03 2.51 4.05
CA CYS A 54 3.69 2.94 4.44
C CYS A 54 3.39 4.30 3.78
N HIS A 55 2.37 4.32 2.94
CA HIS A 55 1.85 5.51 2.29
C HIS A 55 0.55 5.96 2.96
N GLU A 56 0.43 7.26 3.19
CA GLU A 56 -0.77 7.89 3.73
C GLU A 56 -0.94 9.26 3.07
N ASN A 57 -2.18 9.75 2.99
CA ASN A 57 -2.52 11.04 2.37
C ASN A 57 -2.00 11.19 0.91
N GLN A 58 -2.00 10.10 0.13
CA GLN A 58 -1.54 10.06 -1.25
C GLN A 58 -2.59 9.43 -2.18
N GLY A 59 -2.43 9.67 -3.48
CA GLY A 59 -3.21 9.02 -4.54
C GLY A 59 -2.62 7.69 -4.95
N PHE A 60 -3.50 6.71 -5.10
CA PHE A 60 -3.18 5.37 -5.58
C PHE A 60 -3.95 5.16 -6.87
N PHE A 61 -3.22 4.91 -7.95
CA PHE A 61 -3.82 4.74 -9.27
C PHE A 61 -3.39 3.40 -9.82
N SER A 62 -4.35 2.55 -10.18
CA SER A 62 -4.10 1.24 -10.77
C SER A 62 -3.27 1.38 -12.05
N LEU A 63 -2.33 0.45 -12.23
CA LEU A 63 -1.58 0.33 -13.47
C LEU A 63 -2.41 -0.41 -14.53
N SER A 64 -2.18 -0.12 -15.81
CA SER A 64 -2.73 -0.93 -16.90
C SER A 64 -2.04 -2.30 -16.96
N ASP A 65 -2.66 -3.30 -17.60
CA ASP A 65 -2.07 -4.65 -17.73
C ASP A 65 -0.65 -4.62 -18.33
N GLU A 66 -0.41 -3.78 -19.34
CA GLU A 66 0.91 -3.58 -19.94
C GLU A 66 1.91 -3.01 -18.92
N GLN A 67 1.49 -2.02 -18.12
CA GLN A 67 2.32 -1.44 -17.05
C GLN A 67 2.59 -2.44 -15.94
N VAL A 68 1.63 -3.31 -15.61
CA VAL A 68 1.82 -4.40 -14.64
C VAL A 68 2.88 -5.38 -15.13
N LEU A 69 2.83 -5.78 -16.40
CA LEU A 69 3.84 -6.67 -16.98
C LEU A 69 5.25 -6.07 -16.90
N MET A 70 5.38 -4.79 -17.23
CA MET A 70 6.66 -4.07 -17.09
C MET A 70 7.08 -3.95 -15.62
N ALA A 71 6.16 -3.60 -14.72
CA ALA A 71 6.45 -3.48 -13.30
C ALA A 71 6.95 -4.80 -12.72
N LYS A 72 6.28 -5.93 -13.01
CA LYS A 72 6.71 -7.25 -12.51
C LYS A 72 8.16 -7.58 -12.83
N SER A 73 8.69 -7.12 -13.96
CA SER A 73 10.08 -7.40 -14.38
C SER A 73 11.17 -6.74 -13.51
N ILE A 74 10.83 -5.70 -12.74
CA ILE A 74 11.80 -4.96 -11.93
C ILE A 74 11.66 -5.22 -10.43
N PHE A 75 10.72 -6.07 -10.01
CA PHE A 75 10.49 -6.38 -8.60
C PHE A 75 11.28 -7.60 -8.16
N ASP A 76 11.97 -7.46 -7.04
CA ASP A 76 12.69 -8.56 -6.40
C ASP A 76 11.76 -9.67 -5.90
N THR A 77 10.51 -9.33 -5.58
CA THR A 77 9.52 -10.29 -5.08
C THR A 77 8.18 -10.04 -5.78
N PRO A 78 7.70 -10.97 -6.62
CA PRO A 78 6.37 -10.90 -7.23
C PRO A 78 5.26 -10.86 -6.17
N SER A 79 4.16 -10.19 -6.48
CA SER A 79 3.00 -10.09 -5.57
C SER A 79 2.38 -11.44 -5.20
N GLU A 80 2.53 -12.43 -6.10
CA GLU A 80 2.01 -13.79 -5.96
C GLU A 80 2.88 -14.65 -5.03
N GLU A 81 4.13 -14.26 -4.80
CA GLU A 81 5.09 -14.95 -3.94
C GLU A 81 5.26 -14.26 -2.57
N GLU A 82 4.58 -13.12 -2.35
CA GLU A 82 4.61 -12.41 -1.09
C GLU A 82 3.95 -13.23 0.04
N ASP A 83 4.66 -13.38 1.17
CA ASP A 83 4.14 -14.07 2.35
C ASP A 83 3.32 -13.11 3.22
N TYR A 84 2.07 -12.90 2.81
CA TYR A 84 1.12 -12.03 3.53
C TYR A 84 0.81 -12.49 4.96
N ALA A 85 1.10 -13.75 5.32
CA ALA A 85 0.83 -14.28 6.66
C ALA A 85 1.78 -13.72 7.72
N ARG A 86 2.98 -13.25 7.32
CA ARG A 86 3.96 -12.65 8.25
C ARG A 86 3.51 -11.29 8.79
N GLY A 87 2.60 -10.62 8.09
CA GLY A 87 2.15 -9.28 8.43
C GLY A 87 3.24 -8.21 8.29
N TYR A 88 2.87 -6.97 8.56
CA TYR A 88 3.69 -5.80 8.22
C TYR A 88 3.86 -4.86 9.42
N ARG A 89 5.02 -4.21 9.51
CA ARG A 89 5.33 -3.22 10.54
C ARG A 89 5.30 -1.82 9.96
N CYS A 90 4.70 -0.87 10.68
CA CYS A 90 4.87 0.54 10.35
C CYS A 90 6.16 1.10 10.96
N SER A 91 6.53 2.32 10.56
CA SER A 91 7.67 3.06 11.12
C SER A 91 7.61 3.26 12.64
N GLN A 92 6.40 3.20 13.23
CA GLN A 92 6.19 3.28 14.69
C GLN A 92 6.36 1.91 15.39
N GLY A 93 6.75 0.86 14.67
CA GLY A 93 6.98 -0.48 15.22
C GLY A 93 5.73 -1.34 15.38
N ILE A 94 4.54 -0.81 15.10
CA ILE A 94 3.26 -1.52 15.23
C ILE A 94 3.14 -2.58 14.12
N HIS A 95 3.13 -3.86 14.55
CA HIS A 95 2.94 -5.02 13.70
C HIS A 95 1.45 -5.41 13.63
N ARG A 96 0.97 -5.72 12.42
CA ARG A 96 -0.39 -6.23 12.18
C ARG A 96 -0.35 -7.29 11.08
N ILE A 97 -1.16 -8.34 11.25
CA ILE A 97 -1.34 -9.43 10.29
C ILE A 97 -2.72 -9.29 9.65
N GLY A 98 -2.80 -9.58 8.35
CA GLY A 98 -4.03 -9.46 7.57
C GLY A 98 -3.95 -8.33 6.53
N PHE A 99 -4.86 -8.38 5.56
CA PHE A 99 -4.91 -7.42 4.46
C PHE A 99 -5.58 -6.11 4.87
N VAL A 100 -6.87 -6.15 5.26
CA VAL A 100 -7.59 -4.96 5.75
C VAL A 100 -7.67 -5.00 7.26
N ILE A 101 -7.04 -4.03 7.91
CA ILE A 101 -7.12 -3.81 9.36
C ILE A 101 -8.13 -2.69 9.60
N GLU A 102 -9.24 -3.03 10.26
CA GLU A 102 -10.22 -2.05 10.70
C GLU A 102 -9.66 -1.18 11.85
N PRO A 103 -10.10 0.07 11.99
CA PRO A 103 -9.71 0.88 13.13
C PRO A 103 -10.16 0.21 14.43
N GLU A 104 -9.32 0.26 15.46
CA GLU A 104 -9.75 -0.16 16.80
C GLU A 104 -10.92 0.75 17.23
N PRO A 105 -11.99 0.18 17.84
CA PRO A 105 -13.07 1.00 18.35
C PRO A 105 -12.49 1.99 19.35
N ALA A 106 -12.89 3.25 19.26
CA ALA A 106 -12.57 4.24 20.28
C ALA A 106 -13.12 3.71 21.60
N ASN A 107 -12.23 3.33 22.53
CA ASN A 107 -12.63 3.03 23.89
C ASN A 107 -13.16 4.33 24.50
N ASN A 108 -14.48 4.49 24.50
CA ASN A 108 -15.16 5.51 25.27
C ASN A 108 -15.07 5.09 26.73
N ASN A 109 -14.04 5.55 27.43
CA ASN A 109 -13.89 5.40 28.87
C ASN A 109 -13.88 6.79 29.51
#